data_AF-A0A3Q4HHQ5-F1
#
_entry.id   AF-A0A3Q4HHQ5-F1
#
_cell.length_a   1.000
_cell.length_b   1.000
_cell.length_c   1.000
_cell.angle_alpha   90.00
_cell.angle_beta   90.00
_cell.angle_gamma   90.00
#
_symmetry.space_group_name_H-M   'P 1'
#
loop_
_entity.id
_entity.type
_entity.pdbx_description
1 polymer ?
#
loop_
_entity_poly.entity_id
_entity_poly.type
_entity_poly.pdbx_seq_one_letter_code
_entity_poly.pdbx_strand_id
1 'polypeptide(L)' 'IRLLHILNTAQKNHDPLLIISMDSNKTFDRIEPNFLFRAMEAMAFGEKFTRYVRTLFNAPRANIITNDVRCKVLPL' A
#
# COMPACT_ATOMS: atom_id res chain seq x y z
N ILE A 1 -16.45 -8.99 0.21
CA ILE A 1 -17.85 -8.67 0.57
C ILE A 1 -18.43 -7.54 -0.29
N ARG A 2 -17.76 -6.40 -0.49
CA ARG A 2 -18.28 -5.28 -1.33
C ARG A 2 -18.47 -5.62 -2.82
N LEU A 3 -17.53 -6.30 -3.46
CA LEU A 3 -17.65 -6.67 -4.88
C LEU A 3 -18.86 -7.58 -5.14
N LEU A 4 -19.07 -8.59 -4.28
CA LEU A 4 -20.21 -9.51 -4.39
C LEU A 4 -21.55 -8.79 -4.24
N HIS A 5 -21.60 -7.78 -3.36
CA HIS A 5 -22.79 -6.94 -3.20
C HIS A 5 -23.10 -6.14 -4.47
N ILE A 6 -22.09 -5.52 -5.08
CA ILE A 6 -22.21 -4.76 -6.34
C ILE A 6 -22.67 -5.67 -7.49
N LEU A 7 -22.09 -6.88 -7.58
CA LEU A 7 -22.48 -7.88 -8.57
C LEU A 7 -23.95 -8.28 -8.43
N ASN A 8 -24.39 -8.57 -7.22
CA ASN A 8 -25.77 -8.97 -6.95
C ASN A 8 -26.77 -7.85 -7.25
N THR A 9 -26.42 -6.59 -6.94
CA THR A 9 -27.28 -5.44 -7.25
C THR A 9 -27.37 -5.18 -8.74
N ALA A 10 -26.24 -5.17 -9.46
CA ALA A 10 -26.23 -4.99 -10.91
C ALA A 10 -27.01 -6.10 -11.64
N GLN A 11 -26.88 -7.34 -11.18
CA GLN A 11 -27.63 -8.48 -11.71
C GLN A 11 -29.15 -8.33 -11.49
N LYS A 12 -29.58 -7.84 -10.31
CA LYS A 12 -31.00 -7.59 -10.02
C LYS A 12 -31.59 -6.46 -10.85
N ASN A 13 -30.79 -5.44 -11.15
CA ASN A 13 -31.23 -4.25 -11.86
C ASN A 13 -31.07 -4.37 -13.39
N HIS A 14 -30.46 -5.45 -13.89
CA HIS A 14 -30.05 -5.59 -15.29
C HIS A 14 -29.10 -4.49 -15.76
N ASP A 15 -28.31 -3.94 -14.85
CA ASP A 15 -27.34 -2.89 -15.17
C ASP A 15 -26.10 -3.50 -15.84
N PRO A 16 -25.61 -2.94 -16.95
CA PRO A 16 -24.34 -3.36 -17.53
C PRO A 16 -23.19 -3.10 -16.55
N LEU A 17 -22.41 -4.15 -16.25
CA LEU A 17 -21.31 -4.10 -15.28
C LEU A 17 -19.98 -4.53 -15.92
N LEU A 18 -18.94 -3.75 -15.68
CA LEU A 18 -17.55 -4.07 -16.03
C LEU A 18 -16.72 -4.21 -14.75
N ILE A 19 -16.03 -5.34 -14.60
CA ILE A 19 -15.07 -5.54 -13.51
C ILE A 19 -13.67 -5.49 -14.11
N ILE A 20 -12.83 -4.62 -13.56
CA ILE A 20 -11.41 -4.55 -13.87
C ILE A 20 -10.64 -5.02 -12.64
N SER A 21 -9.88 -6.10 -12.80
CA SER A 21 -8.92 -6.55 -11.78
C SER A 21 -7.54 -6.08 -12.19
N MET A 22 -6.84 -5.38 -11.29
CA MET A 22 -5.50 -4.88 -11.52
C MET A 22 -4.58 -5.50 -10.48
N ASP A 23 -3.56 -6.23 -10.94
CA ASP A 23 -2.55 -6.80 -10.05
C ASP A 23 -1.58 -5.69 -9.61
N SER A 24 -1.32 -5.62 -8.31
CA SER A 24 -0.43 -4.64 -7.69
C SER A 24 0.89 -5.28 -7.25
N ASN A 25 1.27 -6.39 -7.89
CA ASN A 25 2.51 -7.11 -7.57
C ASN A 25 3.73 -6.17 -7.59
N LYS A 26 4.45 -6.11 -6.45
CA LYS A 26 5.62 -5.26 -6.20
C LYS A 26 5.39 -3.74 -6.24
N THR A 27 4.14 -3.27 -6.13
CA THR A 27 3.86 -1.80 -6.17
C THR A 27 4.52 -1.05 -5.01
N PHE A 28 4.73 -1.72 -3.88
CA PHE A 28 5.40 -1.15 -2.71
C PHE A 28 6.94 -1.08 -2.85
N ASP A 29 7.54 -1.85 -3.75
CA ASP A 29 8.98 -1.76 -4.04
C ASP A 29 9.28 -0.61 -5.03
N ARG A 30 8.26 -0.16 -5.76
CA ARG A 30 8.39 0.80 -6.86
C ARG A 30 7.85 2.19 -6.54
N ILE A 31 7.25 2.38 -5.38
CA ILE A 31 6.71 3.68 -4.98
C ILE A 31 7.84 4.67 -4.74
N GLU A 32 7.80 5.79 -5.47
CA GLU A 32 8.69 6.91 -5.20
C GLU A 32 8.27 7.57 -3.86
N PRO A 33 9.18 7.69 -2.87
CA PRO A 33 8.83 8.25 -1.56
C PRO A 33 8.28 9.68 -1.64
N ASN A 34 8.75 10.49 -2.59
CA ASN A 34 8.24 11.85 -2.81
C ASN A 34 6.76 11.84 -3.19
N PHE A 35 6.33 10.91 -4.05
CA PHE A 35 4.93 10.75 -4.44
C PHE A 35 4.09 10.33 -3.24
N LEU A 36 4.57 9.41 -2.42
CA LEU A 36 3.89 8.98 -1.19
C LEU A 36 3.63 10.17 -0.26
N PHE A 37 4.64 10.99 0.03
CA PHE A 37 4.48 12.12 0.95
C PHE A 37 3.54 13.19 0.40
N ARG A 38 3.62 13.50 -0.92
CA ARG A 38 2.67 14.43 -1.56
C ARG A 38 1.24 13.92 -1.51
N ALA A 39 1.03 12.61 -1.71
CA ALA A 39 -0.29 12.00 -1.59
C ALA A 39 -0.83 12.08 -0.16
N MET A 40 0.03 11.83 0.85
CA MET A 40 -0.34 11.95 2.26
C MET A 40 -0.74 13.38 2.65
N GLU A 41 -0.03 14.39 2.12
CA GLU A 41 -0.37 15.81 2.29
C GLU A 41 -1.72 16.13 1.64
N ALA A 42 -1.93 15.71 0.38
CA ALA A 42 -3.19 15.93 -0.34
C ALA A 42 -4.40 15.26 0.32
N MET A 43 -4.19 14.11 0.96
CA MET A 43 -5.22 13.38 1.70
C MET A 43 -5.36 13.84 3.17
N ALA A 44 -4.66 14.91 3.58
CA ALA A 44 -4.74 15.50 4.92
C ALA A 44 -4.47 14.54 6.09
N PHE A 45 -3.52 13.61 5.93
CA PHE A 45 -3.09 12.66 6.99
C PHE A 45 -2.46 13.35 8.21
N GLY A 46 -2.10 14.63 8.09
CA GLY A 46 -1.50 15.43 9.14
C GLY A 46 0.02 15.28 9.22
N GLU A 47 0.67 16.35 9.67
CA GLU A 47 2.12 16.46 9.70
C GLU A 47 2.77 15.43 10.63
N LYS A 48 2.16 15.16 11.79
CA LYS A 48 2.69 14.22 12.79
C LYS A 48 2.79 12.80 12.22
N PHE A 49 1.74 12.32 11.56
CA PHE A 49 1.73 10.99 10.94
C PHE A 49 2.73 10.91 9.78
N THR A 50 2.72 11.92 8.91
CA THR A 50 3.65 12.02 7.78
C THR A 50 5.11 12.01 8.23
N ARG A 51 5.43 12.64 9.37
CA ARG A 51 6.77 12.63 9.95
C ARG A 51 7.21 11.22 10.38
N TYR A 52 6.33 10.43 11.00
CA TYR A 52 6.66 9.05 11.36
C TYR A 52 6.95 8.20 10.13
N VAL A 53 6.13 8.34 9.08
CA VAL A 53 6.37 7.63 7.81
C VAL A 53 7.71 8.07 7.22
N ARG A 54 8.02 9.37 7.19
CA ARG A 54 9.32 9.87 6.71
C ARG A 54 10.52 9.27 7.45
N THR A 55 10.41 9.12 8.77
CA THR A 55 11.46 8.47 9.57
C THR A 55 11.69 7.01 9.16
N LEU A 56 10.63 6.27 8.80
CA LEU A 56 10.75 4.88 8.34
C LEU A 56 11.45 4.78 6.97
N PHE A 57 11.29 5.79 6.12
CA PHE A 57 11.90 5.83 4.78
C PHE A 57 13.34 6.38 4.74
N ASN A 58 13.82 7.07 5.79
CA ASN A 58 15.16 7.69 5.78
C ASN A 58 16.33 6.71 5.92
N ALA A 59 16.11 5.50 6.45
CA ALA A 59 17.14 4.47 6.55
C ALA A 59 16.49 3.10 6.71
N PRO A 60 15.83 2.57 5.67
CA PRO A 60 15.23 1.26 5.74
C PRO A 60 16.35 0.23 5.95
N ARG A 61 16.30 -0.45 7.10
CA ARG A 61 17.21 -1.53 7.46
C ARG A 61 16.41 -2.82 7.41
N ALA A 62 16.73 -3.70 6.46
CA ALA A 62 16.13 -5.02 6.43
C ALA A 62 16.69 -5.84 7.60
N ASN A 63 15.85 -6.10 8.59
CA ASN A 63 16.12 -7.08 9.63
C ASN A 63 15.46 -8.39 9.23
N ILE A 64 16.25 -9.29 8.66
CA ILE A 64 15.79 -10.63 8.30
C ILE A 64 16.02 -11.55 9.50
N ILE A 65 14.98 -12.25 9.92
CA ILE A 65 15.06 -13.33 10.91
C ILE A 65 14.81 -14.64 10.16
N THR A 66 15.76 -15.56 10.22
CA THR A 66 15.62 -16.93 9.68
C THR A 66 15.91 -17.92 10.81
N ASN A 67 14.94 -18.79 11.12
CA ASN A 67 15.07 -19.83 12.15
C ASN A 67 15.57 -19.28 13.51
N ASP A 68 14.95 -18.21 13.99
CA ASP A 68 15.33 -17.47 15.22
C ASP A 68 16.73 -16.84 15.22
N VAL A 69 17.47 -16.90 14.11
CA VAL A 69 18.75 -16.21 13.95
C VAL A 69 18.51 -14.88 13.24
N ARG A 70 18.90 -13.79 13.89
CA ARG A 70 18.96 -12.46 13.24
C ARG A 70 20.14 -12.44 12.27
N CYS A 71 19.84 -12.26 10.99
CA CYS A 71 20.86 -12.02 9.99
C CYS A 71 21.46 -10.61 10.16
N LYS A 72 22.67 -10.42 9.64
CA LYS A 72 23.32 -9.10 9.62
C LYS A 72 22.41 -8.10 8.90
N VAL A 73 22.25 -6.92 9.49
CA VAL A 73 21.41 -5.86 8.92
C VAL A 73 21.86 -5.55 7.50
N LEU A 74 20.96 -5.74 6.54
CA LEU A 74 21.23 -5.41 5.14
C LEU A 74 20.71 -3.99 4.86
N PRO A 75 21.51 -3.13 4.22
CA PRO A 75 20.98 -1.89 3.65
C PRO A 75 20.02 -2.25 2.52
N LEU A 76 18.85 -1.60 2.52
CA LEU A 76 17.85 -1.67 1.46
C LEU A 76 18.14 -0.63 0.39
#